data_AF-A0A6G2I1M7-F1
#
_entry.id   AF-A0A6G2I1M7-F1
#
_cell.length_a   1.000
_cell.length_b   1.000
_cell.length_c   1.000
_cell.angle_alpha   90.00
_cell.angle_beta   90.00
_cell.angle_gamma   90.00
#
_symmetry.space_group_name_H-M   'P 1'
#
loop_
_entity.id
_entity.type
_entity.pdbx_description
1 polymer ?
#
loop_
_entity_poly.entity_id
_entity_poly.type
_entity_poly.pdbx_seq_one_letter_code
_entity_poly.pdbx_strand_id
1 'polypeptide(L)' 'MQDFRPLTAGEKAAVRGLVAGDYVHDYWRCTAVGCLRFQRWYKKADGASLPEEFRIPAPE' A
#
# COMPACT_ATOMS: atom_id res chain seq x y z
N MET A 1 2.63 -10.30 -13.72
CA MET A 1 3.57 -9.35 -13.12
C MET A 1 2.81 -8.70 -11.96
N GLN A 2 3.29 -8.74 -10.72
CA GLN A 2 2.58 -8.05 -9.64
C GLN A 2 2.94 -6.58 -9.75
N ASP A 3 2.03 -5.76 -10.28
CA ASP A 3 2.22 -4.32 -10.35
C ASP A 3 2.13 -3.75 -8.94
N PHE A 4 3.27 -3.25 -8.47
CA PHE A 4 3.36 -2.47 -7.25
C PHE A 4 3.61 -1.03 -7.67
N ARG A 5 2.89 -0.10 -7.04
CA ARG A 5 3.12 1.34 -7.23
C ARG A 5 3.46 2.02 -5.92
N PRO A 6 4.20 3.13 -5.96
CA PRO A 6 4.37 3.97 -4.79
C PRO A 6 3.01 4.48 -4.29
N LEU A 7 2.91 4.66 -2.97
CA LEU A 7 1.72 5.22 -2.34
C LEU A 7 1.48 6.66 -2.80
N THR A 8 0.21 7.02 -3.03
CA THR A 8 -0.23 8.40 -3.24
C THR A 8 -0.19 9.20 -1.94
N ALA A 9 -0.35 10.52 -2.01
CA ALA A 9 -0.36 11.37 -0.81
C ALA A 9 -1.44 10.96 0.22
N GLY A 10 -2.65 10.60 -0.24
CA GLY A 10 -3.73 10.13 0.64
C GLY A 10 -3.39 8.80 1.31
N GLU A 11 -2.87 7.84 0.54
CA GLU A 11 -2.45 6.55 1.08
C GLU A 11 -1.26 6.69 2.04
N LYS A 12 -0.32 7.61 1.78
CA LYS A 12 0.79 7.91 2.69
C LYS A 12 0.30 8.43 4.02
N ALA A 13 -0.72 9.29 4.03
CA ALA A 13 -1.31 9.79 5.27
C ALA A 13 -1.96 8.65 6.09
N ALA A 14 -2.72 7.76 5.42
CA ALA A 14 -3.31 6.59 6.06
C ALA A 14 -2.24 5.62 6.59
N VAL A 15 -1.22 5.32 5.78
CA VAL A 15 -0.11 4.43 6.15
C VAL A 15 0.72 5.01 7.29
N ARG A 16 0.90 6.34 7.35
CA ARG A 16 1.62 7.00 8.46
C ARG A 16 0.95 6.74 9.82
N GLY A 17 -0.37 6.52 9.85
CA GLY A 17 -1.08 6.11 11.07
C GLY A 17 -0.99 4.60 11.37
N LEU A 18 -0.63 3.77 10.40
CA LEU A 18 -0.60 2.31 10.50
C LEU A 18 0.80 1.74 10.75
N VAL A 19 1.84 2.42 10.29
CA VAL A 19 3.24 2.00 10.49
C VAL A 19 3.97 2.96 11.41
N ALA A 20 4.72 2.40 12.36
CA ALA A 20 5.62 3.18 13.20
C ALA A 20 6.88 3.53 12.38
N GLY A 21 6.82 4.62 11.60
CA GLY A 21 7.99 5.12 10.88
C GLY A 21 7.72 6.25 9.88
N ASP A 22 8.71 7.12 9.69
CA ASP A 22 8.65 8.24 8.74
C ASP A 22 8.91 7.81 7.28
N TYR A 23 9.27 6.53 7.08
CA TYR A 23 9.62 5.93 5.78
C TYR A 23 8.42 5.52 4.92
N VAL A 24 7.32 6.28 4.97
CA VAL A 24 6.10 6.01 4.17
C VAL A 24 6.38 6.01 2.66
N HIS A 25 7.48 6.63 2.24
CA HIS A 25 7.95 6.70 0.86
C HIS A 25 8.58 5.39 0.36
N ASP A 26 9.05 4.52 1.25
CA ASP A 26 9.60 3.20 0.90
C ASP A 26 8.53 2.12 0.71
N TYR A 27 7.27 2.43 1.04
CA TYR A 27 6.15 1.51 0.91
C TYR A 27 5.48 1.64 -0.45
N TRP A 28 5.14 0.47 -0.99
CA TRP A 28 4.52 0.30 -2.29
C TRP A 28 3.25 -0.52 -2.10
N ARG A 29 2.16 -0.09 -2.69
CA ARG A 29 0.92 -0.87 -2.69
C ARG A 29 0.86 -1.78 -3.89
N CYS A 30 0.23 -2.93 -3.67
CA CYS A 30 -0.26 -3.79 -4.71
C CYS A 30 -1.37 -3.08 -5.50
N THR A 31 -1.32 -3.15 -6.83
CA THR A 31 -2.36 -2.60 -7.72
C THR A 31 -3.26 -3.67 -8.31
N ALA A 32 -3.14 -4.91 -7.86
CA ALA A 32 -4.07 -5.95 -8.25
C ALA A 32 -5.49 -5.59 -7.77
N VAL A 33 -6.48 -6.00 -8.55
CA VAL A 33 -7.91 -5.84 -8.24
C VAL A 33 -8.21 -6.43 -6.85
N GLY A 34 -8.88 -5.66 -6.01
CA GLY A 34 -9.19 -6.04 -4.62
C GLY A 34 -7.99 -6.06 -3.67
N CYS A 35 -6.79 -5.68 -4.11
CA CYS A 35 -5.59 -5.74 -3.30
C CYS A 35 -5.42 -4.49 -2.44
N LEU A 36 -5.41 -4.70 -1.12
CA LEU A 36 -5.17 -3.68 -0.11
C LEU A 36 -3.75 -3.71 0.44
N ARG A 37 -2.96 -4.74 0.09
CA ARG A 37 -1.64 -4.94 0.67
C ARG A 37 -0.66 -3.86 0.22
N PHE A 38 0.05 -3.28 1.17
CA PHE A 38 1.23 -2.46 0.93
C PHE A 38 2.44 -3.04 1.66
N GLN A 39 3.63 -2.90 1.08
CA GLN A 39 4.86 -3.45 1.65
C GLN A 39 6.07 -2.66 1.13
N ARG A 40 7.19 -2.74 1.85
CA ARG A 40 8.45 -2.18 1.36
C ARG A 40 8.98 -2.98 0.18
N TRP A 41 9.59 -2.29 -0.79
CA TRP A 41 10.21 -2.92 -1.94
C TRP A 41 11.30 -3.92 -1.55
N TYR A 42 12.22 -3.50 -0.66
CA TYR A 42 13.36 -4.32 -0.21
C TYR A 42 13.04 -5.30 0.92
N LYS A 43 11.86 -5.21 1.53
CA LYS A 43 11.49 -6.02 2.71
C LYS A 43 10.00 -6.38 2.65
N LYS A 44 9.67 -7.41 1.85
CA LYS A 44 8.28 -7.84 1.56
C LYS A 44 7.47 -8.27 2.80
N ALA A 45 8.15 -8.67 3.87
CA ALA A 45 7.54 -8.97 5.17
C ALA A 45 7.15 -7.71 5.96
N ASP A 46 7.71 -6.55 5.60
CA ASP A 46 7.46 -5.25 6.22
C ASP A 46 6.37 -4.53 5.44
N GLY A 47 5.14 -4.73 5.87
CA GLY A 47 3.95 -4.24 5.20
C GLY A 47 2.68 -4.54 5.98
N ALA A 48 1.61 -3.85 5.64
CA ALA A 48 0.30 -4.08 6.21
C ALA A 48 -0.79 -3.94 5.12
N SER A 49 -2.05 -3.92 5.55
CA SER A 49 -3.18 -3.71 4.66
C SER A 49 -3.64 -2.25 4.77
N LEU A 50 -3.88 -1.62 3.63
CA LEU A 50 -4.57 -0.34 3.55
C LEU A 50 -6.01 -0.52 4.06
N PRO A 51 -6.63 0.56 4.56
CA PRO A 51 -8.06 0.57 4.86
C PRO A 51 -8.90 0.21 3.63
N GLU A 52 -10.08 -0.36 3.84
CA GLU A 52 -10.95 -0.81 2.75
C GLU A 52 -11.39 0.29 1.78
N GLU A 53 -11.37 1.56 2.21
CA GLU A 53 -11.63 2.72 1.34
C GLU A 53 -10.65 2.81 0.14
N PHE A 54 -9.45 2.25 0.27
CA PHE A 54 -8.43 2.22 -0.78
C PHE A 54 -8.49 0.96 -1.64
N ARG A 55 -9.52 0.12 -1.48
CA ARG A 55 -9.67 -1.11 -2.24
C ARG A 55 -9.83 -0.77 -3.71
N ILE A 56 -8.98 -1.36 -4.56
CA ILE A 56 -9.15 -1.21 -6.01
C ILE A 56 -10.40 -2.01 -6.39
N PRO A 57 -11.42 -1.35 -6.95
CA PRO A 57 -12.60 -2.05 -7.42
C PRO A 57 -12.21 -3.00 -8.55
N ALA A 58 -12.90 -4.15 -8.63
CA ALA A 58 -12.79 -4.98 -9.82
C ALA A 58 -13.42 -4.23 -10.99
N PRO A 59 -12.76 -4.19 -12.17
CA PRO A 59 -13.48 -3.89 -13.38
C PRO A 59 -14.55 -4.98 -13.55
N GLU A 60 -15.79 -4.53 -13.76
CA GLU A 60 -16.95 -5.35 -14.14
C GLU A 60 -16.69 -6.12 -15.44
#